data_AF-A0A7R9XU59-F1
#
_entry.id   AF-A0A7R9XU59-F1
#
_cell.length_a   1.000
_cell.length_b   1.000
_cell.length_c   1.000
_cell.angle_alpha   90.00
_cell.angle_beta   90.00
_cell.angle_gamma   90.00
#
_symmetry.space_group_name_H-M   'P 1'
#
loop_
_entity.id
_entity.type
_entity.pdbx_description
1 polymer ?
#
loop_
_entity_poly.entity_id
_entity_poly.type
_entity_poly.pdbx_seq_one_letter_code
_entity_poly.pdbx_strand_id
1 'polypeptide(L)'
;TPVAFTPYHQEFKGMPQAKQKKPEFSDTFFSPGTMTAALRAAGGVVHAVEKVLRGERRTAFVCVRPPGHHAGVNGATAGAPSAGFSILNNAMIGALHALEGNDGRLAKRVAVVDFDVHHGNGTEEIARAWHAAKRRKRARAASTSSNDADLLFASIHLADDGAGSGIEFYPGTGVADGLHDNVVNVCVPPMWSGNAGSGRAKQ
;
A
#
# COMPACT_ATOMS: atom_id res chain seq x y z
N THR A 1 12.26 17.50 18.73
CA THR A 1 12.71 16.09 18.76
C THR A 1 11.75 15.25 17.95
N PRO A 2 12.21 14.24 17.20
CA PRO A 2 11.33 13.31 16.52
C PRO A 2 10.41 12.57 17.51
N VAL A 3 9.16 12.34 17.13
CA VAL A 3 8.15 11.63 17.91
C VAL A 3 7.84 10.30 17.21
N ALA A 4 7.81 9.21 17.99
CA ALA A 4 7.45 7.89 17.50
C ALA A 4 5.97 7.87 17.07
N PHE A 5 5.73 7.60 15.78
CA PHE A 5 4.38 7.66 15.21
C PHE A 5 3.57 6.40 15.46
N THR A 6 4.20 5.22 15.35
CA THR A 6 3.49 3.94 15.48
C THR A 6 2.75 3.81 16.81
N PRO A 7 3.36 4.09 17.97
CA PRO A 7 2.66 4.00 19.26
C PRO A 7 1.53 5.03 19.38
N TYR A 8 1.77 6.26 18.88
CA TYR A 8 0.77 7.33 18.87
C TYR A 8 -0.47 6.95 18.02
N HIS A 9 -0.26 6.35 16.85
CA HIS A 9 -1.34 5.87 16.00
C HIS A 9 -2.10 4.70 16.67
N GLN A 10 -1.39 3.76 17.29
CA GLN A 10 -1.99 2.64 18.02
C GLN A 10 -2.86 3.15 19.20
N GLU A 11 -2.39 4.15 19.94
CA GLU A 11 -3.16 4.82 20.98
C GLU A 11 -4.41 5.50 20.41
N PHE A 12 -4.28 6.26 19.32
CA PHE A 12 -5.42 6.87 18.62
C PHE A 12 -6.46 5.84 18.16
N LYS A 13 -6.04 4.63 17.82
CA LYS A 13 -6.90 3.50 17.45
C LYS A 13 -7.46 2.72 18.65
N GLY A 14 -7.17 3.16 19.88
CA GLY A 14 -7.65 2.50 21.10
C GLY A 14 -6.97 1.18 21.42
N MET A 15 -5.76 0.94 20.89
CA MET A 15 -5.00 -0.26 21.21
C MET A 15 -4.59 -0.26 22.69
N PRO A 16 -4.80 -1.36 23.44
CA PRO A 16 -4.39 -1.44 24.85
C PRO A 16 -2.89 -1.16 25.00
N GLN A 17 -2.51 -0.37 26.01
CA GLN A 17 -1.12 0.04 26.23
C GLN A 17 -0.13 -1.13 26.25
N ALA A 18 -0.51 -2.26 26.85
CA ALA A 18 0.31 -3.48 26.90
C ALA A 18 0.61 -4.11 25.52
N LYS A 19 -0.15 -3.75 24.47
CA LYS A 19 0.02 -4.21 23.09
C LYS A 19 0.64 -3.14 22.18
N GLN A 20 0.82 -1.91 22.67
CA GLN A 20 1.42 -0.84 21.89
C GLN A 20 2.92 -1.08 21.74
N LYS A 21 3.47 -0.70 20.57
CA LYS A 21 4.91 -0.75 20.30
C LYS A 21 5.60 0.26 21.22
N LYS A 22 6.76 -0.11 21.78
CA LYS A 22 7.52 0.87 22.56
C LYS A 22 8.11 1.94 21.63
N PRO A 23 8.17 3.22 22.03
CA PRO A 23 8.68 4.31 21.18
C PRO A 23 10.07 4.04 20.57
N GLU A 24 10.97 3.40 21.31
CA GLU A 24 12.32 3.03 20.88
C GLU A 24 12.34 1.99 19.75
N PHE A 25 11.26 1.23 19.57
CA PHE A 25 11.09 0.28 18.47
C PHE A 25 10.20 0.81 17.35
N SER A 26 9.73 2.05 17.45
CA SER A 26 9.00 2.69 16.34
C SER A 26 9.92 2.75 15.13
N ASP A 27 9.38 2.40 13.97
CA ASP A 27 10.08 2.55 12.68
C ASP A 27 9.68 3.86 12.00
N THR A 28 8.49 4.38 12.30
CA THR A 28 7.94 5.59 11.70
C THR A 28 8.02 6.74 12.69
N PHE A 29 8.62 7.87 12.30
CA PHE A 29 8.83 9.04 13.16
C PHE A 29 8.36 10.32 12.51
N PHE A 30 7.88 11.26 13.34
CA PHE A 30 7.51 12.60 12.93
C PHE A 30 8.45 13.64 13.51
N SER A 31 8.87 14.57 12.68
CA SER A 31 9.54 15.82 13.04
C SER A 31 8.71 17.00 12.52
N PRO A 32 8.99 18.26 12.93
CA PRO A 32 8.23 19.43 12.49
C PRO A 32 8.07 19.56 10.96
N GLY A 33 9.04 19.09 10.17
CA GLY A 33 8.99 19.12 8.70
C GLY A 33 8.38 17.89 8.02
N THR A 34 7.98 16.85 8.78
CA THR A 34 7.54 15.57 8.20
C THR A 34 6.27 15.71 7.39
N MET A 35 5.27 16.43 7.89
CA MET A 35 4.02 16.62 7.15
C MET A 35 4.24 17.44 5.88
N THR A 36 5.07 18.50 5.94
CA THR A 36 5.45 19.26 4.75
C THR A 36 6.13 18.37 3.70
N ALA A 37 7.04 17.49 4.12
CA ALA A 37 7.69 16.54 3.22
C ALA A 37 6.67 15.54 2.61
N ALA A 38 5.77 14.97 3.41
CA ALA A 38 4.73 14.06 2.94
C ALA A 38 3.78 14.73 1.93
N LEU A 39 3.37 15.98 2.18
CA LEU A 39 2.55 16.76 1.27
C LEU A 39 3.28 17.07 -0.04
N ARG A 40 4.59 17.37 0.01
CA ARG A 40 5.42 17.55 -1.19
C ARG A 40 5.56 16.24 -1.98
N ALA A 41 5.68 15.10 -1.30
CA ALA A 41 5.73 13.80 -1.93
C ALA A 41 4.43 13.50 -2.70
N ALA A 42 3.29 13.61 -2.03
CA ALA A 42 1.97 13.40 -2.64
C ALA A 42 1.69 14.42 -3.76
N GLY A 43 1.97 15.71 -3.53
CA GLY A 43 1.77 16.77 -4.53
C GLY A 43 2.65 16.60 -5.77
N GLY A 44 3.87 16.08 -5.61
CA GLY A 44 4.75 15.73 -6.73
C GLY A 44 4.16 14.62 -7.61
N VAL A 45 3.52 13.61 -6.99
CA VAL A 45 2.82 12.54 -7.73
C VAL A 45 1.61 13.08 -8.46
N VAL A 46 0.77 13.90 -7.81
CA VAL A 46 -0.39 14.55 -8.45
C VAL A 46 0.06 15.35 -9.67
N HIS A 47 1.08 16.21 -9.51
CA HIS A 47 1.61 17.01 -10.61
C HIS A 47 2.12 16.15 -11.78
N ALA A 48 2.84 15.06 -11.48
CA ALA A 48 3.33 14.13 -12.49
C ALA A 48 2.18 13.45 -13.25
N VAL A 49 1.14 13.00 -12.55
CA VAL A 49 -0.06 12.39 -13.14
C VAL A 49 -0.77 13.38 -14.07
N GLU A 50 -0.99 14.62 -13.62
CA GLU A 50 -1.60 15.67 -14.45
C GLU A 50 -0.81 15.91 -15.75
N LYS A 51 0.52 16.03 -15.66
CA LYS A 51 1.38 16.25 -16.83
C LYS A 51 1.32 15.10 -17.82
N VAL A 52 1.21 13.86 -17.34
CA VAL A 52 1.06 12.68 -18.21
C VAL A 52 -0.34 12.63 -18.84
N LEU A 53 -1.41 12.82 -18.07
CA LEU A 53 -2.79 12.81 -18.58
C LEU A 53 -3.07 13.94 -19.58
N ARG A 54 -2.38 15.07 -19.43
CA ARG A 54 -2.45 16.19 -20.39
C ARG A 54 -1.69 15.94 -21.68
N GLY A 55 -0.88 14.88 -21.74
CA GLY A 55 -0.01 14.59 -22.88
C GLY A 55 1.22 15.50 -22.95
N GLU A 56 1.51 16.28 -21.90
CA GLU A 56 2.71 17.13 -21.82
C GLU A 56 3.98 16.29 -21.60
N ARG A 57 3.83 15.12 -20.98
CA ARG A 57 4.89 14.14 -20.75
C ARG A 57 4.39 12.74 -21.09
N ARG A 58 5.28 11.89 -21.63
CA ARG A 58 4.96 10.47 -21.90
C ARG A 58 4.91 9.65 -20.60
N THR A 59 5.88 9.88 -19.72
CA THR A 59 6.05 9.22 -18.41
C THR A 59 6.69 10.20 -17.44
N ALA A 60 6.64 9.88 -16.14
CA ALA A 60 7.27 10.66 -15.09
C ALA A 60 7.84 9.74 -14.00
N PHE A 61 8.90 10.19 -13.35
CA PHE A 61 9.46 9.57 -12.14
C PHE A 61 9.46 10.61 -11.02
N VAL A 62 8.97 10.23 -9.85
CA VAL A 62 8.78 11.14 -8.71
C VAL A 62 9.67 10.66 -7.57
N CYS A 63 10.86 11.24 -7.47
CA CYS A 63 11.85 10.89 -6.45
C CYS A 63 11.53 11.62 -5.13
N VAL A 64 10.80 10.96 -4.23
CA VAL A 64 10.26 11.60 -3.03
C VAL A 64 10.51 10.79 -1.75
N ARG A 65 10.43 11.49 -0.63
CA ARG A 65 10.40 10.94 0.73
C ARG A 65 9.45 11.80 1.58
N PRO A 66 8.69 11.21 2.52
CA PRO A 66 8.62 9.79 2.90
C PRO A 66 7.92 8.88 1.85
N PRO A 67 8.09 7.55 1.93
CA PRO A 67 7.34 6.58 1.12
C PRO A 67 5.85 6.53 1.53
N GLY A 68 5.07 5.64 0.89
CA GLY A 68 3.61 5.65 1.06
C GLY A 68 2.86 4.32 1.06
N HIS A 69 3.37 3.24 0.49
CA HIS A 69 2.54 2.05 0.22
C HIS A 69 2.05 1.28 1.46
N HIS A 70 2.60 1.55 2.65
CA HIS A 70 2.12 1.01 3.93
C HIS A 70 1.08 1.90 4.62
N ALA A 71 0.87 3.14 4.14
CA ALA A 71 -0.17 4.01 4.65
C ALA A 71 -1.53 3.56 4.08
N GLY A 72 -2.39 3.09 4.95
CA GLY A 72 -3.77 2.72 4.68
C GLY A 72 -4.75 3.90 4.75
N VAL A 73 -6.04 3.59 4.77
CA VAL A 73 -7.13 4.60 4.71
C VAL A 73 -7.05 5.58 5.88
N ASN A 74 -6.64 5.09 7.06
CA ASN A 74 -6.60 5.88 8.29
C ASN A 74 -5.26 5.72 9.02
N GLY A 75 -4.13 5.73 8.28
CA GLY A 75 -2.78 5.50 8.82
C GLY A 75 -2.35 4.04 8.72
N ALA A 76 -1.76 3.46 9.77
CA ALA A 76 -1.39 2.04 9.75
C ALA A 76 -2.64 1.16 9.55
N THR A 77 -2.51 0.10 8.74
CA THR A 77 -3.62 -0.82 8.46
C THR A 77 -4.01 -1.62 9.71
N ALA A 78 -5.24 -2.13 9.75
CA ALA A 78 -5.69 -2.95 10.87
C ALA A 78 -4.77 -4.18 11.06
N GLY A 79 -4.32 -4.40 12.30
CA GLY A 79 -3.47 -5.54 12.65
C GLY A 79 -1.99 -5.42 12.24
N ALA A 80 -1.60 -4.39 11.47
CA ALA A 80 -0.20 -4.20 11.14
C ALA A 80 0.61 -3.75 12.36
N PRO A 81 1.86 -4.25 12.52
CA PRO A 81 2.70 -3.87 13.65
C PRO A 81 3.25 -2.45 13.52
N SER A 82 3.20 -1.83 12.33
CA SER A 82 3.57 -0.43 12.11
C SER A 82 3.01 0.15 10.80
N ALA A 83 3.40 1.39 10.49
CA ALA A 83 3.10 2.08 9.23
C ALA A 83 4.26 1.99 8.22
N GLY A 84 5.33 1.23 8.50
CA GLY A 84 6.44 0.98 7.58
C GLY A 84 7.03 2.24 6.94
N PHE A 85 7.42 3.23 7.74
CA PHE A 85 7.95 4.53 7.30
C PHE A 85 6.96 5.43 6.53
N SER A 86 5.76 4.93 6.22
CA SER A 86 4.80 5.58 5.35
C SER A 86 3.89 6.53 6.12
N ILE A 87 3.59 7.67 5.50
CA ILE A 87 2.77 8.75 6.10
C ILE A 87 1.49 8.96 5.29
N LEU A 88 1.65 9.16 3.98
CA LEU A 88 0.56 9.29 3.01
C LEU A 88 0.80 8.31 1.88
N ASN A 89 -0.25 7.68 1.35
CA ASN A 89 -0.11 6.76 0.24
C ASN A 89 0.01 7.51 -1.08
N ASN A 90 1.24 7.89 -1.44
CA ASN A 90 1.53 8.68 -2.64
C ASN A 90 0.97 8.03 -3.92
N ALA A 91 1.12 6.70 -4.06
CA ALA A 91 0.65 5.96 -5.23
C ALA A 91 -0.87 5.99 -5.36
N MET A 92 -1.59 5.73 -4.25
CA MET A 92 -3.04 5.78 -4.24
C MET A 92 -3.59 7.20 -4.41
N ILE A 93 -2.94 8.22 -3.83
CA ILE A 93 -3.32 9.61 -4.09
C ILE A 93 -3.23 9.93 -5.58
N GLY A 94 -2.13 9.53 -6.25
CA GLY A 94 -1.98 9.70 -7.69
C GLY A 94 -3.01 8.92 -8.50
N ALA A 95 -3.25 7.66 -8.15
CA ALA A 95 -4.19 6.79 -8.84
C ALA A 95 -5.63 7.32 -8.74
N LEU A 96 -6.08 7.70 -7.55
CA LEU A 96 -7.42 8.24 -7.33
C LEU A 96 -7.57 9.64 -7.91
N HIS A 97 -6.52 10.46 -7.92
CA HIS A 97 -6.52 11.72 -8.66
C HIS A 97 -6.69 11.51 -10.17
N ALA A 98 -6.06 10.50 -10.75
CA ALA A 98 -6.27 10.16 -12.17
C ALA A 98 -7.71 9.72 -12.47
N LEU A 99 -8.41 9.10 -11.51
CA LEU A 99 -9.77 8.60 -11.69
C LEU A 99 -10.87 9.63 -11.40
N GLU A 100 -10.71 10.46 -10.36
CA GLU A 100 -11.75 11.38 -9.86
C GLU A 100 -11.21 12.81 -9.58
N GLY A 101 -10.07 13.19 -10.16
CA GLY A 101 -9.52 14.54 -10.07
C GLY A 101 -10.41 15.63 -10.70
N ASN A 102 -10.13 16.89 -10.36
CA ASN A 102 -10.97 18.02 -10.77
C ASN A 102 -10.47 18.74 -12.04
N ASP A 103 -9.43 18.24 -12.70
CA ASP A 103 -8.68 18.98 -13.73
C ASP A 103 -9.17 18.73 -15.17
N GLY A 104 -10.24 17.94 -15.33
CA GLY A 104 -10.97 17.76 -16.58
C GLY A 104 -10.44 16.65 -17.50
N ARG A 105 -9.34 15.96 -17.15
CA ARG A 105 -8.86 14.77 -17.88
C ARG A 105 -8.69 13.58 -16.96
N LEU A 106 -9.68 12.69 -17.00
CA LEU A 106 -9.71 11.49 -16.16
C LEU A 106 -9.31 10.25 -16.95
N ALA A 107 -8.53 9.40 -16.30
CA ALA A 107 -8.32 8.03 -16.76
C ALA A 107 -9.61 7.23 -16.57
N LYS A 108 -9.95 6.39 -17.55
CA LYS A 108 -11.09 5.46 -17.41
C LYS A 108 -10.77 4.30 -16.46
N ARG A 109 -9.50 3.91 -16.41
CA ARG A 109 -8.97 2.78 -15.63
C ARG A 109 -7.52 3.10 -15.24
N VAL A 110 -7.13 2.70 -14.03
CA VAL A 110 -5.78 2.85 -13.49
C VAL A 110 -5.30 1.51 -12.93
N ALA A 111 -4.03 1.20 -13.14
CA ALA A 111 -3.36 0.09 -12.49
C ALA A 111 -2.23 0.62 -11.61
N VAL A 112 -2.16 0.16 -10.37
CA VAL A 112 -1.04 0.38 -9.45
C VAL A 112 -0.26 -0.94 -9.38
N VAL A 113 0.99 -0.91 -9.85
CA VAL A 113 1.89 -2.05 -9.84
C VAL A 113 3.00 -1.77 -8.83
N ASP A 114 3.04 -2.57 -7.77
CA ASP A 114 3.99 -2.45 -6.67
C ASP A 114 5.03 -3.58 -6.74
N PHE A 115 6.30 -3.19 -6.86
CA PHE A 115 7.45 -4.07 -6.92
C PHE A 115 8.43 -3.83 -5.76
N ASP A 116 7.97 -3.13 -4.71
CA ASP A 116 8.70 -3.10 -3.44
C ASP A 116 8.78 -4.50 -2.85
N VAL A 117 9.86 -4.78 -2.11
CA VAL A 117 10.07 -6.08 -1.49
C VAL A 117 9.02 -6.40 -0.42
N HIS A 118 8.44 -5.38 0.21
CA HIS A 118 7.36 -5.54 1.18
C HIS A 118 6.00 -5.40 0.50
N HIS A 119 5.03 -6.17 0.98
CA HIS A 119 3.66 -6.00 0.53
C HIS A 119 3.16 -4.58 0.82
N GLY A 120 2.63 -3.90 -0.20
CA GLY A 120 1.93 -2.62 -0.09
C GLY A 120 0.55 -2.74 0.56
N ASN A 121 0.49 -3.23 1.81
CA ASN A 121 -0.74 -3.47 2.57
C ASN A 121 -1.65 -2.24 2.68
N GLY A 122 -1.08 -1.03 2.77
CA GLY A 122 -1.85 0.21 2.78
C GLY A 122 -2.50 0.49 1.43
N THR A 123 -1.76 0.27 0.34
CA THR A 123 -2.26 0.36 -1.04
C THR A 123 -3.40 -0.63 -1.27
N GLU A 124 -3.24 -1.89 -0.84
CA GLU A 124 -4.30 -2.91 -0.94
C GLU A 124 -5.54 -2.50 -0.14
N GLU A 125 -5.39 -2.06 1.11
CA GLU A 125 -6.51 -1.62 1.96
C GLU A 125 -7.32 -0.51 1.28
N ILE A 126 -6.64 0.49 0.71
CA ILE A 126 -7.28 1.60 0.00
C ILE A 126 -7.97 1.10 -1.27
N ALA A 127 -7.35 0.21 -2.04
CA ALA A 127 -7.95 -0.36 -3.25
C ALA A 127 -9.25 -1.13 -2.94
N ARG A 128 -9.25 -1.98 -1.90
CA ARG A 128 -10.45 -2.68 -1.44
C ARG A 128 -11.53 -1.73 -0.95
N ALA A 129 -11.15 -0.70 -0.18
CA ALA A 129 -12.08 0.31 0.30
C ALA A 129 -12.73 1.09 -0.86
N TRP A 130 -11.95 1.42 -1.89
CA TRP A 130 -12.42 2.04 -3.11
C TRP A 130 -13.48 1.19 -3.84
N HIS A 131 -13.18 -0.09 -4.07
CA HIS A 131 -14.13 -1.00 -4.72
C HIS A 131 -15.41 -1.20 -3.88
N ALA A 132 -15.27 -1.32 -2.56
CA ALA A 132 -16.42 -1.40 -1.67
C ALA A 132 -17.30 -0.13 -1.73
N ALA A 133 -16.70 1.06 -1.80
CA ALA A 133 -17.43 2.32 -1.95
C ALA A 133 -18.18 2.41 -3.28
N LYS A 134 -17.53 2.04 -4.40
CA LYS A 134 -18.17 1.98 -5.72
C LYS A 134 -19.35 1.00 -5.73
N ARG A 135 -19.19 -0.20 -5.17
CA ARG A 135 -20.28 -1.19 -5.04
C ARG A 135 -21.48 -0.63 -4.27
N ARG A 136 -21.26 0.04 -3.13
CA ARG A 136 -22.33 0.68 -2.35
C ARG A 136 -23.05 1.78 -3.14
N LYS A 137 -22.33 2.61 -3.89
CA LYS A 137 -22.92 3.65 -4.75
C LYS A 137 -23.79 3.05 -5.85
N ARG A 138 -23.37 1.93 -6.46
CA ARG A 138 -24.16 1.21 -7.49
C ARG A 138 -25.42 0.57 -6.93
N ALA A 139 -25.34 -0.09 -5.78
CA ALA A 139 -26.51 -0.70 -5.13
C ALA A 139 -27.62 0.33 -4.88
N ARG A 140 -27.27 1.61 -4.70
CA ARG A 140 -28.20 2.73 -4.56
C ARG A 140 -28.71 3.32 -5.88
N ALA A 141 -28.05 3.04 -7.01
CA ALA A 141 -28.29 3.70 -8.30
C ALA A 141 -29.11 2.86 -9.31
N ALA A 142 -29.63 1.68 -8.93
CA ALA A 142 -30.46 0.80 -9.77
C ALA A 142 -29.88 0.49 -11.18
N SER A 143 -28.56 0.55 -11.34
CA SER A 143 -27.85 0.31 -12.61
C SER A 143 -27.18 -1.07 -12.65
N THR A 144 -27.34 -1.78 -13.77
CA THR A 144 -26.90 -3.18 -13.99
C THR A 144 -25.61 -3.31 -14.82
N SER A 145 -24.88 -2.22 -15.11
CA SER A 145 -23.58 -2.29 -15.80
C SER A 145 -22.57 -3.11 -15.00
N SER A 146 -22.07 -4.21 -15.58
CA SER A 146 -21.31 -5.25 -14.90
C SER A 146 -19.80 -5.02 -14.82
N ASN A 147 -19.22 -4.04 -15.54
CA ASN A 147 -17.76 -3.91 -15.64
C ASN A 147 -17.22 -2.47 -15.47
N ASP A 148 -17.43 -1.93 -14.28
CA ASP A 148 -17.01 -0.60 -13.83
C ASP A 148 -15.78 -0.68 -12.87
N ALA A 149 -15.01 -1.77 -12.95
CA ALA A 149 -13.72 -1.84 -12.28
C ALA A 149 -12.75 -0.83 -12.92
N ASP A 150 -12.42 0.23 -12.17
CA ASP A 150 -11.57 1.34 -12.63
C ASP A 150 -10.18 1.34 -11.98
N LEU A 151 -9.94 0.46 -11.02
CA LEU A 151 -8.68 0.30 -10.31
C LEU A 151 -8.25 -1.17 -10.29
N LEU A 152 -6.98 -1.41 -10.54
CA LEU A 152 -6.27 -2.68 -10.33
C LEU A 152 -5.09 -2.42 -9.40
N PHE A 153 -4.91 -3.26 -8.39
CA PHE A 153 -3.69 -3.32 -7.60
C PHE A 153 -2.99 -4.66 -7.84
N ALA A 154 -1.73 -4.62 -8.23
CA ALA A 154 -0.90 -5.81 -8.39
C ALA A 154 0.41 -5.60 -7.61
N SER A 155 0.75 -6.53 -6.73
CA SER A 155 1.98 -6.47 -5.95
C SER A 155 2.79 -7.76 -6.10
N ILE A 156 4.10 -7.62 -6.23
CA ILE A 156 5.07 -8.70 -6.03
C ILE A 156 5.91 -8.38 -4.81
N HIS A 157 6.01 -9.30 -3.86
CA HIS A 157 6.68 -9.05 -2.58
C HIS A 157 7.15 -10.35 -1.93
N LEU A 158 8.09 -10.24 -0.99
CA LEU A 158 8.52 -11.36 -0.18
C LEU A 158 7.45 -11.72 0.85
N ALA A 159 7.08 -12.99 0.89
CA ALA A 159 6.25 -13.57 1.93
C ALA A 159 6.48 -15.09 1.94
N ASP A 160 6.15 -15.74 3.07
CA ASP A 160 5.98 -17.19 3.06
C ASP A 160 4.65 -17.50 2.36
N ASP A 161 4.73 -18.12 1.18
CA ASP A 161 3.56 -18.54 0.38
C ASP A 161 2.90 -19.81 0.92
N GLY A 162 3.32 -20.27 2.10
CA GLY A 162 2.87 -21.52 2.70
C GLY A 162 3.68 -22.74 2.25
N ALA A 163 4.71 -22.57 1.41
CA ALA A 163 5.65 -23.65 1.05
C ALA A 163 6.65 -23.99 2.17
N GLY A 164 6.53 -23.38 3.36
CA GLY A 164 7.28 -23.75 4.55
C GLY A 164 8.67 -23.12 4.61
N SER A 165 8.84 -21.92 4.04
CA SER A 165 10.08 -21.16 4.25
C SER A 165 10.25 -20.76 5.72
N GLY A 166 9.14 -20.64 6.46
CA GLY A 166 9.12 -20.27 7.88
C GLY A 166 9.56 -18.82 8.11
N ILE A 167 9.68 -18.03 7.05
CA ILE A 167 10.20 -16.66 7.10
C ILE A 167 9.03 -15.70 7.30
N GLU A 168 8.99 -15.10 8.48
CA GLU A 168 8.12 -13.97 8.78
C GLU A 168 8.73 -12.69 8.19
N PHE A 169 8.14 -12.21 7.09
CA PHE A 169 8.58 -10.98 6.42
C PHE A 169 7.54 -9.88 6.61
N TYR A 170 7.99 -8.67 6.96
CA TYR A 170 7.10 -7.53 7.14
C TYR A 170 6.41 -7.16 5.81
N PRO A 171 5.10 -6.83 5.78
CA PRO A 171 4.18 -6.67 6.92
C PRO A 171 3.40 -7.94 7.31
N GLY A 172 3.72 -9.12 6.74
CA GLY A 172 3.02 -10.37 7.03
C GLY A 172 1.62 -10.47 6.42
N THR A 173 1.33 -9.67 5.38
CA THR A 173 0.06 -9.68 4.63
C THR A 173 0.33 -9.83 3.14
N GLY A 174 -0.71 -9.95 2.31
CA GLY A 174 -0.54 -10.11 0.85
C GLY A 174 -0.35 -11.56 0.41
N VAL A 175 -0.53 -12.54 1.29
CA VAL A 175 -0.34 -13.98 0.98
C VAL A 175 -1.40 -14.60 0.06
N ALA A 176 -2.45 -13.85 -0.28
CA ALA A 176 -3.53 -14.31 -1.14
C ALA A 176 -4.03 -13.17 -2.03
N ASP A 177 -4.51 -13.55 -3.21
CA ASP A 177 -5.18 -12.65 -4.11
C ASP A 177 -6.52 -12.15 -3.54
N GLY A 178 -6.95 -11.00 -4.04
CA GLY A 178 -8.31 -10.49 -3.87
C GLY A 178 -8.95 -10.25 -5.22
N LEU A 179 -9.04 -11.27 -6.07
CA LEU A 179 -9.48 -11.13 -7.47
C LEU A 179 -10.84 -10.43 -7.62
N HIS A 180 -11.76 -10.62 -6.67
CA HIS A 180 -13.07 -9.92 -6.67
C HIS A 180 -12.96 -8.39 -6.50
N ASP A 181 -11.86 -7.92 -5.92
CA ASP A 181 -11.50 -6.51 -5.73
C ASP A 181 -10.37 -6.08 -6.67
N ASN A 182 -10.09 -6.83 -7.75
CA ASN A 182 -8.93 -6.59 -8.63
C ASN A 182 -7.62 -6.38 -7.85
N VAL A 183 -7.38 -7.24 -6.87
CA VAL A 183 -6.12 -7.32 -6.14
C VAL A 183 -5.42 -8.61 -6.56
N VAL A 184 -4.19 -8.47 -7.04
CA VAL A 184 -3.30 -9.59 -7.38
C VAL A 184 -2.04 -9.49 -6.54
N ASN A 185 -1.73 -10.54 -5.80
CA ASN A 185 -0.55 -10.62 -4.96
C ASN A 185 0.31 -11.82 -5.37
N VAL A 186 1.55 -11.52 -5.74
CA VAL A 186 2.55 -12.51 -6.14
C VAL A 186 3.58 -12.61 -5.03
N CYS A 187 3.43 -13.62 -4.18
CA CYS A 187 4.40 -13.93 -3.14
C CYS A 187 5.66 -14.54 -3.75
N VAL A 188 6.81 -14.02 -3.36
CA VAL A 188 8.12 -14.55 -3.75
C VAL A 188 8.76 -15.15 -2.50
N PRO A 189 9.01 -16.47 -2.45
CA PRO A 189 9.73 -17.06 -1.35
C PRO A 189 11.18 -16.57 -1.35
N PRO A 190 11.81 -16.43 -0.17
CA PRO A 190 13.18 -15.96 -0.03
C PRO A 190 14.17 -16.92 -0.71
N MET A 191 14.76 -16.49 -1.82
CA MET A 191 15.67 -17.31 -2.63
C MET A 191 17.01 -17.64 -1.92
N TRP A 192 17.33 -16.98 -0.81
CA TRP A 192 18.52 -17.26 0.00
C TRP A 192 18.32 -18.42 0.99
N SER A 193 17.08 -18.92 1.15
CA SER A 193 16.79 -20.14 1.91
C SER A 193 17.14 -21.39 1.08
N GLY A 194 18.40 -21.48 0.68
CA GLY A 194 18.90 -22.63 -0.09
C GLY A 194 18.79 -23.92 0.72
N ASN A 195 18.04 -24.89 0.20
CA ASN A 195 18.30 -26.33 0.25
C ASN A 195 18.91 -26.86 1.57
N ALA A 196 18.33 -26.53 2.72
CA ALA A 196 18.65 -27.19 3.98
C ALA A 196 17.89 -28.52 4.08
N GLY A 197 18.23 -29.51 3.24
CA GLY A 197 17.73 -30.89 3.44
C GLY A 197 17.40 -31.73 2.23
N SER A 198 18.24 -31.78 1.19
CA SER A 198 18.29 -32.93 0.26
C SER A 198 19.69 -33.52 0.19
N GLY A 199 20.24 -33.88 1.36
CA GLY A 199 21.63 -34.33 1.47
C GLY A 199 21.95 -35.09 2.75
N ARG A 200 21.06 -35.97 3.21
CA ARG A 200 21.42 -37.09 4.10
C ARG A 200 20.50 -38.27 3.86
N ALA A 201 20.69 -38.92 2.73
CA ALA A 201 20.35 -40.32 2.54
C ALA A 201 21.65 -41.14 2.63
N LYS A 202 21.73 -41.97 3.68
CA LYS A 202 22.55 -43.19 3.83
C LYS A 202 24.02 -43.15 3.37
N GLN A 203 24.94 -43.14 4.34
CA GLN A 203 25.76 -44.30 4.73
C GLN A 203 26.28 -44.09 6.15
#